data_AF-A0AAW6S257-F1
#
_entry.id   AF-A0AAW6S257-F1
#
_cell.length_a   1.000
_cell.length_b   1.000
_cell.length_c   1.000
_cell.angle_alpha   90.00
_cell.angle_beta   90.00
_cell.angle_gamma   90.00
#
_symmetry.space_group_name_H-M   'P 1'
#
loop_
_entity.id
_entity.type
_entity.pdbx_description
1 polymer ?
#
loop_
_entity_poly.entity_id
_entity_poly.type
_entity_poly.pdbx_seq_one_letter_code
_entity_poly.pdbx_strand_id
1 'polypeptide(L)'
;MEIRKDLAQVTAEISRLVSIGEEFHSFDKDWSHLKNKEDFRYIAKIPHTKRGKVEALYSDGRSMAMFIAGVLCNINSDFSSYPTLTSIINVLKNSWAFGRYDPNVPDVAKAVCEECNVDLWSVNQMIALFKKQEQILAAIRVTVNMLEQSDLYKMENGIPIMKQESSINVSGISGSSININSAGATASVATNYNEPTIFADMIEAIKSNQLDEETERTLIDNVQALASSHQSGGFKEAYKDFMQNVSAHITVFAPFISALSTLL
;
A
#
# COMPACT_ATOMS: atom_id res chain seq x y z
N MET A 1 -15.15 -4.85 4.63
CA MET A 1 -15.56 -5.75 3.55
C MET A 1 -14.98 -7.12 3.84
N GLU A 2 -15.75 -8.20 3.71
CA GLU A 2 -15.22 -9.57 3.84
C GLU A 2 -14.50 -9.95 2.54
N ILE A 3 -13.22 -10.35 2.62
CA ILE A 3 -12.44 -10.78 1.46
C ILE A 3 -12.76 -12.25 1.16
N ARG A 4 -12.89 -12.60 -0.12
CA ARG A 4 -13.12 -13.96 -0.60
C ARG A 4 -12.12 -14.96 -0.02
N LYS A 5 -12.63 -16.13 0.38
CA LYS A 5 -11.92 -17.10 1.23
C LYS A 5 -10.63 -17.66 0.61
N ASP A 6 -10.58 -17.75 -0.71
CA ASP A 6 -9.39 -18.19 -1.43
C ASP A 6 -8.23 -17.18 -1.36
N LEU A 7 -8.51 -15.91 -1.06
CA LEU A 7 -7.52 -14.85 -0.81
C LEU A 7 -7.25 -14.63 0.69
N ALA A 8 -7.71 -15.53 1.57
CA ALA A 8 -7.64 -15.32 3.02
C ALA A 8 -6.22 -15.04 3.55
N GLN A 9 -5.21 -15.69 2.97
CA GLN A 9 -3.79 -15.51 3.36
C GLN A 9 -3.26 -14.09 3.10
N VAL A 10 -3.89 -13.34 2.20
CA VAL A 10 -3.47 -11.98 1.78
C VAL A 10 -4.59 -10.95 2.00
N THR A 11 -5.45 -11.19 3.00
CA THR A 11 -6.62 -10.36 3.28
C THR A 11 -6.26 -8.90 3.51
N ALA A 12 -5.13 -8.62 4.17
CA ALA A 12 -4.71 -7.27 4.50
C ALA A 12 -4.35 -6.47 3.24
N GLU A 13 -3.57 -7.08 2.35
CA GLU A 13 -3.14 -6.51 1.07
C GLU A 13 -4.33 -6.27 0.15
N ILE A 14 -5.25 -7.24 0.04
CA ILE A 14 -6.46 -7.08 -0.77
C ILE A 14 -7.37 -5.99 -0.19
N SER A 15 -7.52 -5.92 1.13
CA SER A 15 -8.31 -4.86 1.78
C SER A 15 -7.71 -3.48 1.51
N ARG A 16 -6.37 -3.36 1.53
CA ARG A 16 -5.65 -2.12 1.18
C ARG A 16 -5.92 -1.73 -0.27
N LEU A 17 -5.81 -2.67 -1.21
CA LEU A 17 -6.10 -2.45 -2.63
C LEU A 17 -7.54 -1.97 -2.84
N VAL A 18 -8.53 -2.62 -2.23
CA VAL A 18 -9.94 -2.20 -2.34
C VAL A 18 -10.15 -0.80 -1.77
N SER A 19 -9.53 -0.48 -0.63
CA SER A 19 -9.62 0.86 -0.03
C SER A 19 -9.05 1.95 -0.96
N ILE A 20 -7.95 1.65 -1.64
CA ILE A 20 -7.41 2.53 -2.69
C ILE A 20 -8.40 2.67 -3.85
N GLY A 21 -9.07 1.57 -4.24
CA GLY A 21 -10.12 1.58 -5.26
C GLY A 21 -11.25 2.56 -4.95
N GLU A 22 -11.73 2.57 -3.70
CA GLU A 22 -12.75 3.53 -3.25
C GLU A 22 -12.27 4.98 -3.30
N GLU A 23 -11.01 5.23 -2.96
CA GLU A 23 -10.43 6.58 -3.10
C GLU A 23 -10.39 7.00 -4.59
N PHE A 24 -9.96 6.12 -5.48
CA PHE A 24 -9.99 6.37 -6.93
C PHE A 24 -11.40 6.56 -7.48
N HIS A 25 -12.41 5.87 -6.91
CA HIS A 25 -13.81 6.07 -7.26
C HIS A 25 -14.28 7.49 -6.92
N SER A 26 -13.78 8.06 -5.81
CA SER A 26 -14.09 9.45 -5.44
C SER A 26 -13.53 10.46 -6.44
N PHE A 27 -12.34 10.21 -7.01
CA PHE A 27 -11.70 11.11 -7.97
C PHE A 27 -12.48 11.28 -9.27
N ASP A 28 -13.27 10.29 -9.71
CA ASP A 28 -14.12 10.44 -10.91
C ASP A 28 -15.07 11.65 -10.79
N LYS A 29 -15.61 11.86 -9.58
CA LYS A 29 -16.48 13.01 -9.29
C LYS A 29 -15.69 14.32 -9.33
N ASP A 30 -14.48 14.33 -8.77
CA ASP A 30 -13.61 15.51 -8.75
C ASP A 30 -13.20 15.93 -10.16
N TRP A 31 -12.77 14.97 -11.00
CA TRP A 31 -12.46 15.22 -12.41
C TRP A 31 -13.66 15.80 -13.16
N SER A 32 -14.84 15.19 -12.99
CA SER A 32 -16.08 15.67 -13.61
C SER A 32 -16.46 17.07 -13.13
N HIS A 33 -16.26 17.35 -11.85
CA HIS A 33 -16.50 18.67 -11.27
C HIS A 33 -15.58 19.72 -11.92
N LEU A 34 -14.27 19.50 -11.89
CA LEU A 34 -13.27 20.43 -12.44
C LEU A 34 -13.51 20.70 -13.93
N LYS A 35 -13.93 19.69 -14.70
CA LYS A 35 -14.19 19.83 -16.14
C LYS A 35 -15.43 20.65 -16.47
N ASN A 36 -16.48 20.54 -15.67
CA ASN A 36 -17.83 20.95 -16.06
C ASN A 36 -18.42 22.08 -15.21
N LYS A 37 -17.96 22.24 -13.97
CA LYS A 37 -18.55 23.19 -13.00
C LYS A 37 -17.68 24.41 -12.74
N GLU A 38 -16.42 24.34 -13.12
CA GLU A 38 -15.43 25.38 -12.87
C GLU A 38 -15.11 26.19 -14.14
N ASP A 39 -13.93 26.79 -14.17
CA ASP A 39 -13.48 27.68 -15.23
C ASP A 39 -12.92 26.96 -16.48
N PHE A 40 -12.93 25.62 -16.52
CA PHE A 40 -12.38 24.83 -17.63
C PHE A 40 -13.01 25.16 -19.00
N ARG A 41 -14.25 25.66 -19.03
CA ARG A 41 -14.89 26.13 -20.28
C ARG A 41 -14.07 27.20 -21.02
N TYR A 42 -13.23 27.94 -20.32
CA TYR A 42 -12.36 28.96 -20.91
C TYR A 42 -11.12 28.41 -21.59
N ILE A 43 -10.92 27.08 -21.61
CA ILE A 43 -9.94 26.40 -22.46
C ILE A 43 -10.13 26.73 -23.96
N ALA A 44 -11.32 27.22 -24.35
CA ALA A 44 -11.58 27.74 -25.68
C ALA A 44 -10.65 28.91 -26.09
N LYS A 45 -10.06 29.62 -25.12
CA LYS A 45 -9.05 30.66 -25.34
C LYS A 45 -7.73 30.11 -25.88
N ILE A 46 -7.46 28.82 -25.65
CA ILE A 46 -6.29 28.13 -26.21
C ILE A 46 -6.59 27.75 -27.67
N PRO A 47 -5.64 28.00 -28.61
CA PRO A 47 -5.78 27.60 -30.00
C PRO A 47 -6.13 26.12 -30.16
N HIS A 48 -7.03 25.81 -31.10
CA HIS A 48 -7.51 24.45 -31.32
C HIS A 48 -6.38 23.43 -31.56
N THR A 49 -5.30 23.84 -32.22
CA THR A 49 -4.12 23.00 -32.50
C THR A 49 -3.34 22.57 -31.26
N LYS A 50 -3.51 23.25 -30.13
CA LYS A 50 -2.84 22.95 -28.86
C LYS A 50 -3.80 22.50 -27.76
N ARG A 51 -5.09 22.82 -27.88
CA ARG A 51 -6.13 22.54 -26.89
C ARG A 51 -6.17 21.07 -26.46
N GLY A 52 -6.03 20.15 -27.41
CA GLY A 52 -6.04 18.70 -27.13
C GLY A 52 -4.99 18.27 -26.10
N LYS A 53 -3.85 18.99 -25.99
CA LYS A 53 -2.81 18.71 -24.99
C LYS A 53 -3.25 19.05 -23.56
N VAL A 54 -4.07 20.08 -23.40
CA VAL A 54 -4.64 20.45 -22.09
C VAL A 54 -5.87 19.59 -21.79
N GLU A 55 -6.65 19.22 -22.80
CA GLU A 55 -7.79 18.29 -22.65
C GLU A 55 -7.34 16.87 -22.28
N ALA A 56 -6.15 16.44 -22.72
CA ALA A 56 -5.53 15.17 -22.33
C ALA A 56 -5.38 15.04 -20.81
N LEU A 57 -5.12 16.14 -20.09
CA LEU A 57 -5.03 16.13 -18.63
C LEU A 57 -6.30 15.58 -17.97
N TYR A 58 -7.47 16.07 -18.41
CA TYR A 58 -8.76 15.56 -17.93
C TYR A 58 -9.02 14.13 -18.43
N SER A 59 -8.80 13.89 -19.72
CA SER A 59 -9.09 12.59 -20.34
C SER A 59 -8.31 11.46 -19.67
N ASP A 60 -6.99 11.64 -19.54
CA ASP A 60 -6.09 10.61 -19.03
C ASP A 60 -6.22 10.50 -17.51
N GLY A 61 -6.30 11.64 -16.80
CA GLY A 61 -6.48 11.67 -15.35
C GLY A 61 -7.76 10.96 -14.91
N ARG A 62 -8.88 11.24 -15.57
CA ARG A 62 -10.17 10.60 -15.30
C ARG A 62 -10.19 9.14 -15.73
N SER A 63 -9.61 8.80 -16.88
CA SER A 63 -9.53 7.41 -17.35
C SER A 63 -8.72 6.54 -16.38
N MET A 64 -7.61 7.08 -15.85
CA MET A 64 -6.84 6.47 -14.78
C MET A 64 -7.70 6.23 -13.54
N ALA A 65 -8.44 7.26 -13.10
CA ALA A 65 -9.33 7.20 -11.93
C ALA A 65 -10.33 6.03 -12.05
N MET A 66 -11.09 6.04 -13.15
CA MET A 66 -12.13 5.05 -13.41
C MET A 66 -11.58 3.64 -13.57
N PHE A 67 -10.48 3.47 -14.32
CA PHE A 67 -9.89 2.16 -14.55
C PHE A 67 -9.39 1.53 -13.25
N ILE A 68 -8.61 2.27 -12.46
CA ILE A 68 -8.03 1.75 -11.22
C ILE A 68 -9.13 1.45 -10.20
N ALA A 69 -10.12 2.34 -10.04
CA ALA A 69 -11.29 2.05 -9.21
C ALA A 69 -12.00 0.76 -9.65
N GLY A 70 -12.25 0.63 -10.97
CA GLY A 70 -12.90 -0.53 -11.55
C GLY A 70 -12.14 -1.84 -11.33
N VAL A 71 -10.80 -1.83 -11.42
CA VAL A 71 -10.01 -3.02 -11.14
C VAL A 71 -10.08 -3.38 -9.65
N LEU A 72 -9.76 -2.41 -8.78
CA LEU A 72 -9.54 -2.67 -7.36
C LEU A 72 -10.83 -3.01 -6.60
N CYS A 73 -11.93 -2.29 -6.86
CA CYS A 73 -13.21 -2.55 -6.20
C CYS A 73 -13.82 -3.90 -6.62
N ASN A 74 -13.50 -4.40 -7.83
CA ASN A 74 -14.07 -5.63 -8.35
C ASN A 74 -13.25 -6.89 -8.04
N ILE A 75 -12.06 -6.78 -7.43
CA ILE A 75 -11.22 -7.94 -7.05
C ILE A 75 -12.02 -9.01 -6.29
N ASN A 76 -12.94 -8.57 -5.43
CA ASN A 76 -13.69 -9.45 -4.53
C ASN A 76 -14.94 -10.08 -5.17
N SER A 77 -15.45 -9.51 -6.26
CA SER A 77 -16.76 -9.86 -6.83
C SER A 77 -16.69 -10.39 -8.27
N ASP A 78 -15.71 -9.96 -9.06
CA ASP A 78 -15.56 -10.39 -10.45
C ASP A 78 -14.58 -11.56 -10.57
N PHE A 79 -15.08 -12.76 -10.31
CA PHE A 79 -14.31 -14.02 -10.45
C PHE A 79 -13.93 -14.33 -11.90
N SER A 80 -14.59 -13.71 -12.89
CA SER A 80 -14.28 -13.95 -14.31
C SER A 80 -13.00 -13.26 -14.74
N SER A 81 -12.80 -12.02 -14.28
CA SER A 81 -11.58 -11.24 -14.55
C SER A 81 -10.47 -11.53 -13.52
N TYR A 82 -10.84 -11.91 -12.29
CA TYR A 82 -9.93 -12.08 -11.16
C TYR A 82 -10.04 -13.48 -10.51
N PRO A 83 -9.88 -14.58 -11.26
CA PRO A 83 -10.06 -15.92 -10.71
C PRO A 83 -9.05 -16.29 -9.62
N THR A 84 -7.81 -15.79 -9.68
CA THR A 84 -6.70 -16.13 -8.76
C THR A 84 -5.87 -14.91 -8.35
N LEU A 85 -5.03 -15.03 -7.31
CA LEU A 85 -4.11 -13.95 -6.92
C LEU A 85 -3.18 -13.56 -8.08
N THR A 86 -2.70 -14.54 -8.82
CA THR A 86 -1.83 -14.36 -9.99
C THR A 86 -2.52 -13.55 -11.09
N SER A 87 -3.80 -13.82 -11.38
CA SER A 87 -4.56 -13.02 -12.37
C SER A 87 -4.71 -11.56 -11.94
N ILE A 88 -4.97 -11.32 -10.66
CA ILE A 88 -5.10 -9.96 -10.10
C ILE A 88 -3.80 -9.19 -10.28
N ILE A 89 -2.67 -9.79 -9.88
CA ILE A 89 -1.34 -9.19 -10.03
C ILE A 89 -1.04 -8.89 -11.49
N ASN A 90 -1.33 -9.84 -12.40
CA ASN A 90 -1.07 -9.65 -13.83
C ASN A 90 -1.88 -8.50 -14.42
N VAL A 91 -3.15 -8.34 -14.05
CA VAL A 91 -3.97 -7.20 -14.49
C VAL A 91 -3.37 -5.89 -13.98
N LEU A 92 -3.00 -5.83 -12.70
CA LEU A 92 -2.41 -4.63 -12.10
C LEU A 92 -1.07 -4.26 -12.74
N LYS A 93 -0.18 -5.23 -12.97
CA LYS A 93 1.10 -5.02 -13.68
C LYS A 93 0.91 -4.55 -15.13
N ASN A 94 -0.22 -4.89 -15.73
CA ASN A 94 -0.60 -4.45 -17.07
C ASN A 94 -1.57 -3.25 -17.05
N SER A 95 -1.56 -2.45 -15.98
CA SER A 95 -2.43 -1.28 -15.83
C SER A 95 -1.66 0.03 -15.71
N TRP A 96 -2.42 1.11 -15.53
CA TRP A 96 -1.92 2.44 -15.20
C TRP A 96 -1.01 2.44 -13.95
N ALA A 97 -1.23 1.53 -12.99
CA ALA A 97 -0.38 1.43 -11.79
C ALA A 97 1.10 1.17 -12.09
N PHE A 98 1.43 0.60 -13.26
CA PHE A 98 2.80 0.30 -13.68
C PHE A 98 3.21 1.12 -14.92
N GLY A 99 2.73 2.37 -15.01
CA GLY A 99 3.26 3.36 -15.96
C GLY A 99 2.68 3.27 -17.37
N ARG A 100 1.49 2.69 -17.54
CA ARG A 100 0.76 2.71 -18.83
C ARG A 100 0.05 4.04 -19.10
N TYR A 101 0.76 5.15 -18.90
CA TYR A 101 0.31 6.51 -19.18
C TYR A 101 1.52 7.41 -19.43
N ASP A 102 1.30 8.58 -20.04
CA ASP A 102 2.36 9.57 -20.19
C ASP A 102 2.43 10.47 -18.93
N PRO A 103 3.50 10.36 -18.12
CA PRO A 103 3.63 11.16 -16.90
C PRO A 103 3.84 12.65 -17.17
N ASN A 104 4.16 13.04 -18.42
CA ASN A 104 4.40 14.44 -18.79
C ASN A 104 3.11 15.20 -19.07
N VAL A 105 1.95 14.55 -19.13
CA VAL A 105 0.65 15.19 -19.43
C VAL A 105 0.39 16.44 -18.56
N PRO A 106 0.61 16.42 -17.23
CA PRO A 106 0.41 17.61 -16.40
C PRO A 106 1.36 18.76 -16.76
N ASP A 107 2.64 18.46 -17.03
CA ASP A 107 3.64 19.47 -17.34
C ASP A 107 3.43 20.06 -18.74
N VAL A 108 3.03 19.23 -19.71
CA VAL A 108 2.65 19.67 -21.06
C VAL A 108 1.40 20.56 -21.01
N ALA A 109 0.38 20.17 -20.25
CA ALA A 109 -0.83 20.97 -20.09
C ALA A 109 -0.51 22.35 -19.49
N LYS A 110 0.33 22.38 -18.44
CA LYS A 110 0.79 23.61 -17.81
C LYS A 110 1.56 24.51 -18.79
N ALA A 111 2.53 23.95 -19.52
CA ALA A 111 3.33 24.71 -20.48
C ALA A 111 2.48 25.33 -21.61
N VAL A 112 1.45 24.62 -22.09
CA VAL A 112 0.53 25.15 -23.11
C VAL A 112 -0.32 26.29 -22.56
N CYS A 113 -0.80 26.18 -21.32
CA CYS A 113 -1.52 27.25 -20.62
C CYS A 113 -0.64 28.51 -20.48
N GLU A 114 0.60 28.35 -20.03
CA GLU A 114 1.57 29.45 -19.91
C GLU A 114 1.89 30.09 -21.26
N GLU A 115 2.17 29.30 -22.30
CA GLU A 115 2.47 29.80 -23.65
C GLU A 115 1.31 30.61 -24.24
N CYS A 116 0.07 30.23 -23.94
CA CYS A 116 -1.12 30.92 -24.43
C CYS A 116 -1.59 32.06 -23.50
N ASN A 117 -0.87 32.34 -22.41
CA ASN A 117 -1.26 33.29 -21.37
C ASN A 117 -2.69 33.03 -20.83
N VAL A 118 -3.00 31.76 -20.59
CA VAL A 118 -4.28 31.27 -20.07
C VAL A 118 -4.04 30.61 -18.71
N ASP A 119 -4.49 31.24 -17.65
CA ASP A 119 -4.51 30.66 -16.30
C ASP A 119 -5.92 30.19 -15.96
N LEU A 120 -6.05 28.90 -15.67
CA LEU A 120 -7.32 28.25 -15.32
C LEU A 120 -7.14 27.53 -13.99
N TRP A 121 -7.94 27.91 -12.99
CA TRP A 121 -7.92 27.29 -11.67
C TRP A 121 -8.19 25.79 -11.76
N SER A 122 -9.18 25.38 -12.57
CA SER A 122 -9.51 23.98 -12.81
C SER A 122 -8.33 23.18 -13.34
N VAL A 123 -7.53 23.73 -14.26
CA VAL A 123 -6.34 23.04 -14.80
C VAL A 123 -5.28 22.86 -13.71
N ASN A 124 -5.04 23.88 -12.89
CA ASN A 124 -4.11 23.77 -11.76
C ASN A 124 -4.55 22.70 -10.74
N GLN A 125 -5.85 22.62 -10.43
CA GLN A 125 -6.40 21.57 -9.57
C GLN A 125 -6.31 20.19 -10.21
N MET A 126 -6.57 20.08 -11.52
CA MET A 126 -6.43 18.82 -12.26
C MET A 126 -4.98 18.33 -12.25
N ILE A 127 -3.99 19.21 -12.38
CA ILE A 127 -2.56 18.86 -12.24
C ILE A 127 -2.27 18.30 -10.85
N ALA A 128 -2.76 18.97 -9.80
CA ALA A 128 -2.58 18.50 -8.42
C ALA A 128 -3.24 17.14 -8.18
N LEU A 129 -4.46 16.94 -8.68
CA LEU A 129 -5.19 15.68 -8.60
C LEU A 129 -4.46 14.56 -9.36
N PHE A 130 -3.94 14.83 -10.54
CA PHE A 130 -3.15 13.86 -11.32
C PHE A 130 -1.92 13.40 -10.52
N LYS A 131 -1.15 14.33 -9.96
CA LYS A 131 0.02 14.02 -9.12
C LYS A 131 -0.35 13.23 -7.86
N LYS A 132 -1.49 13.54 -7.23
CA LYS A 132 -2.03 12.76 -6.12
C LYS A 132 -2.32 11.31 -6.55
N GLN A 133 -2.93 11.09 -7.71
CA GLN A 133 -3.14 9.75 -8.23
C GLN A 133 -1.82 9.00 -8.42
N GLU A 134 -0.80 9.63 -9.03
CA GLU A 134 0.52 9.02 -9.24
C GLU A 134 1.18 8.56 -7.93
N GLN A 135 1.05 9.35 -6.87
CA GLN A 135 1.53 9.00 -5.53
C GLN A 135 0.82 7.76 -5.00
N ILE A 136 -0.50 7.67 -5.13
CA ILE A 136 -1.26 6.51 -4.67
C ILE A 136 -0.98 5.27 -5.54
N LEU A 137 -0.70 5.42 -6.84
CA LEU A 137 -0.24 4.31 -7.68
C LEU A 137 1.04 3.66 -7.12
N ALA A 138 1.90 4.42 -6.44
CA ALA A 138 3.08 3.85 -5.77
C ALA A 138 2.69 2.88 -4.65
N ALA A 139 1.65 3.19 -3.88
CA ALA A 139 1.13 2.28 -2.85
C ALA A 139 0.56 1.00 -3.45
N ILE A 140 -0.06 1.07 -4.63
CA ILE A 140 -0.50 -0.12 -5.38
C ILE A 140 0.71 -0.98 -5.76
N ARG A 141 1.76 -0.39 -6.33
CA ARG A 141 2.99 -1.12 -6.72
C ARG A 141 3.63 -1.84 -5.54
N VAL A 142 3.75 -1.17 -4.40
CA VAL A 142 4.26 -1.78 -3.16
C VAL A 142 3.39 -2.95 -2.72
N THR A 143 2.06 -2.78 -2.74
CA THR A 143 1.13 -3.84 -2.32
C THR A 143 1.19 -5.04 -3.27
N VAL A 144 1.33 -4.82 -4.58
CA VAL A 144 1.55 -5.89 -5.56
C VAL A 144 2.85 -6.64 -5.28
N ASN A 145 3.94 -5.93 -4.95
CA ASN A 145 5.19 -6.59 -4.60
C ASN A 145 5.04 -7.47 -3.33
N MET A 146 4.29 -7.02 -2.32
CA MET A 146 4.00 -7.83 -1.13
C MET A 146 3.20 -9.09 -1.50
N LEU A 147 2.18 -8.95 -2.35
CA LEU A 147 1.38 -10.07 -2.84
C LEU A 147 2.23 -11.10 -3.58
N GLU A 148 3.22 -10.67 -4.38
CA GLU A 148 4.15 -11.58 -5.07
C GLU A 148 5.09 -12.33 -4.13
N GLN A 149 5.33 -11.83 -2.92
CA GLN A 149 6.12 -12.53 -1.91
C GLN A 149 5.29 -13.51 -1.07
N SER A 150 3.96 -13.45 -1.17
CA SER A 150 3.08 -14.31 -0.38
C SER A 150 3.19 -15.78 -0.76
N ASP A 151 2.94 -16.65 0.22
CA ASP A 151 2.88 -18.10 0.01
C ASP A 151 1.78 -18.49 -0.97
N LEU A 152 0.64 -17.78 -0.95
CA LEU A 152 -0.45 -18.00 -1.91
C LEU A 152 0.03 -17.78 -3.36
N TYR A 153 0.72 -16.67 -3.63
CA TYR A 153 1.24 -16.42 -4.97
C TYR A 153 2.28 -17.47 -5.38
N LYS A 154 3.21 -17.81 -4.47
CA LYS A 154 4.22 -18.84 -4.72
C LYS A 154 3.56 -20.19 -5.03
N MET A 155 2.55 -20.58 -4.26
CA MET A 155 1.78 -21.81 -4.47
C MET A 155 1.09 -21.83 -5.84
N GLU A 156 0.40 -20.75 -6.21
CA GLU A 156 -0.29 -20.65 -7.51
C GLU A 156 0.68 -20.75 -8.70
N ASN A 157 1.93 -20.31 -8.53
CA ASN A 157 2.96 -20.28 -9.59
C ASN A 157 3.98 -21.43 -9.50
N GLY A 158 3.76 -22.42 -8.63
CA GLY A 158 4.68 -23.56 -8.47
C GLY A 158 6.06 -23.18 -7.92
N ILE A 159 6.17 -22.03 -7.25
CA ILE A 159 7.40 -21.56 -6.61
C ILE A 159 7.53 -22.26 -5.25
N PRO A 160 8.71 -22.82 -4.90
CA PRO A 160 8.91 -23.45 -3.60
C PRO A 160 8.62 -22.49 -2.43
N ILE A 161 7.83 -22.97 -1.48
CA ILE A 161 7.55 -22.28 -0.23
C ILE A 161 8.49 -22.84 0.83
N MET A 162 9.44 -22.04 1.30
CA MET A 162 10.20 -22.37 2.50
C MET A 162 9.30 -22.13 3.71
N LYS A 163 8.52 -23.13 4.10
CA LYS A 163 7.92 -23.12 5.42
C LYS A 163 9.06 -23.14 6.43
N GLN A 164 9.17 -22.09 7.24
CA GLN A 164 9.90 -22.20 8.49
C GLN A 164 9.16 -23.25 9.31
N GLU A 165 9.68 -24.48 9.33
CA GLU A 165 9.24 -25.45 10.30
C GLU A 165 9.56 -24.88 11.67
N SER A 166 8.52 -24.50 12.42
CA SER A 166 8.63 -24.20 13.84
C SER A 166 8.94 -25.50 14.56
N SER A 167 10.20 -25.91 14.51
CA SER A 167 10.73 -26.98 15.34
C SER A 167 10.82 -26.45 16.78
N ILE A 168 10.00 -26.99 17.67
CA ILE A 168 10.19 -26.79 19.10
C ILE A 168 11.39 -27.65 19.50
N ASN A 169 12.59 -27.08 19.46
CA ASN A 169 13.77 -27.72 20.03
C ASN A 169 13.78 -27.50 21.55
N VAL A 170 13.34 -28.52 22.30
CA VAL A 170 13.51 -28.53 23.76
C VAL A 170 14.88 -29.14 24.09
N SER A 171 15.80 -28.34 24.61
CA SER A 171 17.15 -28.76 25.02
C SER A 171 17.44 -28.33 26.47
N GLY A 172 18.35 -29.02 27.16
CA GLY A 172 18.71 -28.70 28.56
C GLY A 172 17.80 -29.30 29.64
N ILE A 173 16.99 -30.31 29.32
CA ILE A 173 16.12 -30.97 30.30
C ILE A 173 16.95 -31.90 31.19
N SER A 174 16.99 -31.63 32.49
CA SER A 174 17.50 -32.54 33.52
C SER A 174 16.40 -32.79 34.54
N GLY A 175 15.95 -34.05 34.66
CA GLY A 175 14.97 -34.47 35.66
C GLY A 175 13.48 -34.17 35.37
N SER A 176 13.11 -33.75 34.15
CA SER A 176 11.69 -33.59 33.77
C SER A 176 11.23 -34.68 32.80
N SER A 177 10.07 -35.26 33.06
CA SER A 177 9.40 -36.24 32.19
C SER A 177 8.57 -35.53 31.12
N ILE A 178 8.87 -35.77 29.84
CA ILE A 178 8.04 -35.33 28.71
C ILE A 178 6.88 -36.32 28.59
N ASN A 179 5.67 -35.86 28.93
CA ASN A 179 4.45 -36.66 28.78
C ASN A 179 3.89 -36.50 27.36
N ILE A 180 4.00 -37.55 26.55
CA ILE A 180 3.41 -37.63 25.21
C ILE A 180 2.17 -38.53 25.29
N ASN A 181 1.02 -38.07 24.76
CA ASN A 181 -0.28 -38.78 24.79
C ASN A 181 -0.91 -38.99 26.19
N SER A 182 -0.67 -38.10 27.15
CA SER A 182 -1.30 -38.17 28.47
C SER A 182 -2.52 -37.26 28.56
N ALA A 183 -3.70 -37.84 28.83
CA ALA A 183 -4.92 -37.06 29.06
C ALA A 183 -4.78 -36.20 30.33
N GLY A 184 -4.96 -34.89 30.20
CA GLY A 184 -4.89 -33.93 31.32
C GLY A 184 -3.49 -33.44 31.68
N ALA A 185 -2.45 -33.75 30.91
CA ALA A 185 -1.14 -33.14 31.10
C ALA A 185 -1.18 -31.65 30.74
N THR A 186 -0.71 -30.79 31.66
CA THR A 186 -0.51 -29.36 31.43
C THR A 186 0.97 -29.06 31.50
N ALA A 187 1.49 -28.40 30.47
CA ALA A 187 2.85 -27.86 30.45
C ALA A 187 2.74 -26.35 30.53
N SER A 188 3.27 -25.74 31.59
CA SER A 188 3.42 -24.28 31.67
C SER A 188 4.82 -23.91 31.21
N VAL A 189 4.92 -23.20 30.10
CA VAL A 189 6.18 -22.59 29.65
C VAL A 189 6.21 -21.17 30.19
N ALA A 190 7.20 -20.86 31.03
CA ALA A 190 7.56 -19.47 31.32
C ALA A 190 8.43 -18.99 30.16
N THR A 191 7.83 -18.40 29.12
CA THR A 191 8.58 -17.75 28.06
C THR A 191 9.04 -16.39 28.55
N ASN A 192 10.35 -16.22 28.77
CA ASN A 192 10.93 -14.89 28.85
C ASN A 192 10.80 -14.25 27.47
N TYR A 193 10.01 -13.17 27.37
CA TYR A 193 9.88 -12.40 26.14
C TYR A 193 11.25 -11.82 25.78
N ASN A 194 11.79 -12.24 24.63
CA ASN A 194 12.96 -11.62 24.03
C ASN A 194 12.45 -10.66 22.95
N GLU A 195 12.58 -9.36 23.18
CA GLU A 195 12.20 -8.35 22.21
C GLU A 195 13.01 -8.51 20.91
N PRO A 196 12.36 -8.57 19.73
CA PRO A 196 13.03 -8.55 18.45
C PRO A 196 13.96 -7.33 18.29
N THR A 197 15.21 -7.56 17.87
CA THR A 197 16.22 -6.49 17.72
C THR A 197 15.83 -5.42 16.71
N ILE A 198 14.93 -5.75 15.78
CA ILE A 198 14.45 -4.83 14.74
C ILE A 198 13.86 -3.54 15.31
N PHE A 199 13.23 -3.58 16.50
CA PHE A 199 12.69 -2.36 17.11
C PHE A 199 13.80 -1.40 17.53
N ALA A 200 14.93 -1.93 18.03
CA ALA A 200 16.12 -1.13 18.32
C ALA A 200 16.76 -0.58 17.04
N ASP A 201 16.89 -1.42 15.99
CA ASP A 201 17.46 -1.02 14.70
C ASP A 201 16.64 0.12 14.05
N MET A 202 15.31 0.09 14.18
CA MET A 202 14.43 1.15 13.72
C MET A 202 14.64 2.46 14.48
N ILE A 203 14.82 2.40 15.81
CA ILE A 203 15.11 3.58 16.63
C ILE A 203 16.46 4.20 16.22
N GLU A 204 17.47 3.38 15.94
CA GLU A 204 18.76 3.86 15.45
C GLU A 204 18.64 4.50 14.05
N ALA A 205 17.83 3.93 13.17
CA ALA A 205 17.55 4.49 11.86
C ALA A 205 16.89 5.88 11.96
N ILE A 206 15.92 6.06 12.86
CA ILE A 206 15.28 7.36 13.10
C ILE A 206 16.34 8.40 13.52
N LYS A 207 17.13 8.08 14.55
CA LYS A 207 18.18 8.98 15.08
C LYS A 207 19.25 9.35 14.06
N SER A 208 19.49 8.48 13.09
CA SER A 208 20.50 8.71 12.04
C SER A 208 20.01 9.61 10.89
N ASN A 209 18.70 9.92 10.82
CA ASN A 209 18.09 10.65 9.70
C ASN A 209 18.04 12.19 9.87
N GLN A 210 18.63 12.76 10.93
CA GLN A 210 18.69 14.22 11.18
C GLN A 210 17.31 14.90 11.12
N LEU A 211 16.30 14.29 11.74
CA LEU A 211 14.96 14.84 11.84
C LEU A 211 14.91 15.94 12.91
N ASP A 212 13.87 16.76 12.90
CA ASP A 212 13.61 17.67 14.02
C ASP A 212 13.20 16.89 15.29
N GLU A 213 13.42 17.48 16.47
CA GLU A 213 13.22 16.81 17.76
C GLU A 213 11.78 16.31 17.98
N GLU A 214 10.78 17.02 17.46
CA GLU A 214 9.37 16.66 17.63
C GLU A 214 8.99 15.46 16.76
N THR A 215 9.44 15.47 15.50
CA THR A 215 9.27 14.35 14.56
C THR A 215 10.02 13.12 15.04
N GLU A 216 11.30 13.25 15.44
CA GLU A 216 12.09 12.14 15.96
C GLU A 216 11.40 11.45 17.14
N ARG A 217 10.96 12.24 18.13
CA ARG A 217 10.26 11.73 19.31
C ARG A 217 8.99 10.99 18.93
N THR A 218 8.17 11.58 18.06
CA THR A 218 6.91 10.97 17.60
C THR A 218 7.16 9.62 16.91
N LEU A 219 8.20 9.51 16.08
CA LEU A 219 8.54 8.26 15.41
C LEU A 219 9.06 7.21 16.39
N ILE A 220 9.88 7.59 17.37
CA ILE A 220 10.36 6.69 18.42
C ILE A 220 9.19 6.15 19.25
N ASP A 221 8.25 7.02 19.65
CA ASP A 221 7.07 6.64 20.41
C ASP A 221 6.21 5.61 19.65
N ASN A 222 6.07 5.78 18.32
CA ASN A 222 5.38 4.82 17.46
C ASN A 222 6.08 3.45 17.42
N VAL A 223 7.42 3.41 17.35
CA VAL A 223 8.18 2.15 17.40
C VAL A 223 8.05 1.45 18.76
N GLN A 224 8.08 2.22 19.85
CA GLN A 224 7.92 1.68 21.20
C GLN A 224 6.51 1.14 21.47
N ALA A 225 5.47 1.82 20.95
CA ALA A 225 4.10 1.32 20.99
C ALA A 225 3.99 -0.01 20.22
N LEU A 226 4.61 -0.10 19.05
CA LEU A 226 4.64 -1.32 18.25
C LEU A 226 5.35 -2.48 18.98
N ALA A 227 6.50 -2.23 19.60
CA ALA A 227 7.23 -3.21 20.39
C ALA A 227 6.44 -3.71 21.61
N SER A 228 5.77 -2.78 22.32
CA SER A 228 4.92 -3.11 23.47
C SER A 228 3.74 -4.00 23.06
N SER A 229 3.12 -3.71 21.91
CA SER A 229 2.02 -4.51 21.38
C SER A 229 2.45 -5.90 20.88
N HIS A 230 3.71 -6.06 20.47
CA HIS A 230 4.30 -7.37 20.17
C HIS A 230 4.34 -8.25 21.42
N GLN A 231 4.78 -7.69 22.56
CA GLN A 231 4.79 -8.39 23.84
C GLN A 231 3.37 -8.73 24.33
N SER A 232 2.41 -7.83 24.14
CA SER A 232 1.05 -7.98 24.68
C SER A 232 0.08 -8.75 23.77
N GLY A 233 0.53 -9.21 22.59
CA GLY A 233 -0.27 -9.99 21.64
C GLY A 233 -1.22 -9.18 20.74
N GLY A 234 -1.09 -7.84 20.71
CA GLY A 234 -1.88 -6.93 19.86
C GLY A 234 -1.12 -6.41 18.65
N PHE A 235 -0.12 -7.16 18.18
CA PHE A 235 0.85 -6.67 17.20
C PHE A 235 0.24 -6.29 15.85
N LYS A 236 -0.78 -7.03 15.40
CA LYS A 236 -1.41 -6.82 14.09
C LYS A 236 -2.09 -5.46 13.98
N GLU A 237 -2.84 -5.08 15.01
CA GLU A 237 -3.51 -3.79 15.10
C GLU A 237 -2.47 -2.67 15.24
N ALA A 238 -1.47 -2.85 16.11
CA ALA A 238 -0.41 -1.87 16.30
C ALA A 238 0.45 -1.66 15.05
N TYR A 239 0.69 -2.72 14.27
CA TYR A 239 1.39 -2.63 12.98
C TYR A 239 0.62 -1.77 11.98
N LYS A 240 -0.71 -1.90 11.92
CA LYS A 240 -1.55 -1.06 11.06
C LYS A 240 -1.46 0.42 11.46
N ASP A 241 -1.59 0.70 12.76
CA ASP A 241 -1.54 2.07 13.28
C ASP A 241 -0.15 2.67 13.08
N PHE A 242 0.91 1.89 13.33
CA PHE A 242 2.29 2.26 13.02
C PHE A 242 2.43 2.67 11.55
N MET A 243 1.99 1.82 10.60
CA MET A 243 2.10 2.11 9.17
C MET A 243 1.34 3.37 8.73
N GLN A 244 0.23 3.70 9.39
CA GLN A 244 -0.48 4.96 9.15
C GLN A 244 0.32 6.16 9.69
N ASN A 245 0.78 6.07 10.93
CA ASN A 245 1.45 7.15 11.64
C ASN A 245 2.81 7.50 11.04
N VAL A 246 3.54 6.52 10.48
CA VAL A 246 4.86 6.74 9.89
C VAL A 246 4.82 7.02 8.38
N SER A 247 3.63 7.13 7.78
CA SER A 247 3.47 7.22 6.31
C SER A 247 4.26 8.36 5.66
N ALA A 248 4.33 9.53 6.30
CA ALA A 248 5.11 10.68 5.84
C ALA A 248 6.63 10.45 5.89
N HIS A 249 7.10 9.48 6.70
CA HIS A 249 8.51 9.15 6.92
C HIS A 249 8.82 7.70 6.54
N ILE A 250 8.01 7.09 5.67
CA ILE A 250 8.07 5.66 5.37
C ILE A 250 9.42 5.23 4.78
N THR A 251 10.16 6.15 4.17
CA THR A 251 11.52 5.91 3.64
C THR A 251 12.52 5.52 4.72
N VAL A 252 12.35 6.02 5.96
CA VAL A 252 13.17 5.63 7.13
C VAL A 252 12.93 4.16 7.47
N PHE A 253 11.68 3.69 7.31
CA PHE A 253 11.26 2.35 7.72
C PHE A 253 11.26 1.32 6.58
N ALA A 254 11.38 1.75 5.33
CA ALA A 254 11.36 0.89 4.15
C ALA A 254 12.27 -0.35 4.24
N PRO A 255 13.51 -0.28 4.77
CA PRO A 255 14.37 -1.46 4.94
C PRO A 255 13.83 -2.50 5.92
N PHE A 256 12.99 -2.07 6.87
CA PHE A 256 12.51 -2.90 7.99
C PHE A 256 11.12 -3.48 7.74
N ILE A 257 10.35 -2.97 6.78
CA ILE A 257 8.95 -3.37 6.55
C ILE A 257 8.81 -4.88 6.32
N SER A 258 9.70 -5.49 5.51
CA SER A 258 9.64 -6.92 5.26
C SER A 258 9.86 -7.73 6.54
N ALA A 259 10.81 -7.32 7.38
CA ALA A 259 11.11 -8.04 8.61
C ALA A 259 10.05 -7.78 9.70
N LEU A 260 9.49 -6.56 9.77
CA LEU A 260 8.32 -6.29 10.63
C LEU A 260 7.11 -7.16 10.25
N SER A 261 6.89 -7.38 8.96
CA SER A 261 5.78 -8.22 8.50
C SER A 261 5.94 -9.69 8.91
N THR A 262 7.16 -10.16 9.18
CA THR A 262 7.41 -11.52 9.70
C THR A 262 7.09 -11.68 11.20
N LEU A 263 6.83 -10.57 11.90
CA LEU A 263 6.41 -10.57 13.30
C LEU A 263 4.87 -10.59 13.47
N LEU A 264 4.11 -10.55 12.36
CA LEU A 264 2.65 -10.71 12.32
C LEU A 264 2.24 -12.19 12.41
#